data_AF-A0A165QGP7-F1
#
_entry.id   AF-A0A165QGP7-F1
#
_cell.length_a   1.000
_cell.length_b   1.000
_cell.length_c   1.000
_cell.angle_alpha   90.00
_cell.angle_beta   90.00
_cell.angle_gamma   90.00
#
_symmetry.space_group_name_H-M   'P 1'
#
loop_
_entity.id
_entity.type
_entity.pdbx_description
1 polymer ?
#
loop_
_entity_poly.entity_id
_entity_poly.type
_entity_poly.pdbx_seq_one_letter_code
_entity_poly.pdbx_strand_id
1 'polypeptide(L)'
;MPNMPKISESEWEIMKVIWRQSPLIAEQIVSQLSNKIEWSDQTVRTFINRLLKKKAIGFEKSGRSYLYFPLVCEKECVRFESQSFLKRVFNGAADIMVTNFLEETDLSQQQIDNLHEILTEKRRQKDNGT
;
A
#
# COMPACT_ATOMS: atom_id res chain seq x y z
N MET A 1 -17.52 -0.26 -9.71
CA MET A 1 -16.30 -0.74 -9.04
C MET A 1 -16.50 -0.59 -7.54
N PRO A 2 -16.13 -1.57 -6.70
CA PRO A 2 -16.21 -1.37 -5.26
C PRO A 2 -15.35 -0.15 -4.89
N ASN A 3 -15.92 0.75 -4.10
CA ASN A 3 -15.25 1.98 -3.69
C ASN A 3 -14.11 1.60 -2.72
N MET A 4 -12.86 1.66 -3.19
CA MET A 4 -11.69 1.36 -2.37
C MET A 4 -11.63 2.39 -1.21
N PRO A 5 -11.45 1.96 0.05
CA PRO A 5 -11.32 2.91 1.14
C PRO A 5 -10.09 3.79 0.94
N LYS A 6 -10.29 5.11 1.08
CA LYS A 6 -9.20 6.08 1.08
C LYS A 6 -8.40 5.94 2.37
N ILE A 7 -7.24 5.32 2.29
CA ILE A 7 -6.32 5.13 3.42
C ILE A 7 -5.33 6.30 3.40
N SER A 8 -5.22 7.05 4.50
CA SER A 8 -4.24 8.15 4.59
C SER A 8 -2.83 7.61 4.79
N GLU A 9 -1.80 8.43 4.58
CA GLU A 9 -0.39 8.02 4.78
C GLU A 9 -0.15 7.40 6.16
N SER A 10 -0.62 8.05 7.23
CA SER A 10 -0.49 7.50 8.59
C SER A 10 -1.25 6.19 8.80
N GLU A 11 -2.40 6.01 8.16
CA GLU A 11 -3.17 4.77 8.24
C GLU A 11 -2.49 3.66 7.42
N TRP A 12 -1.76 4.01 6.35
CA TRP A 12 -1.01 3.08 5.53
C TRP A 12 0.08 2.36 6.32
N GLU A 13 0.69 3.04 7.29
CA GLU A 13 1.66 2.43 8.21
C GLU A 13 1.03 1.30 9.04
N ILE A 14 -0.21 1.49 9.51
CA ILE A 14 -0.97 0.44 10.19
C ILE A 14 -1.28 -0.71 9.23
N MET A 15 -1.70 -0.40 8.01
CA MET A 15 -2.05 -1.40 7.00
C MET A 15 -0.82 -2.24 6.60
N LYS A 16 0.37 -1.65 6.45
CA LYS A 16 1.62 -2.40 6.19
C LYS A 16 1.91 -3.44 7.27
N VAL A 17 1.64 -3.12 8.54
CA VAL A 17 1.78 -4.07 9.65
C VAL A 17 0.75 -5.20 9.52
N ILE A 18 -0.52 -4.87 9.29
CA ILE A 18 -1.62 -5.83 9.20
C ILE A 18 -1.52 -6.73 7.95
N TRP A 19 -1.07 -6.20 6.81
CA TRP A 19 -0.85 -7.00 5.59
C TRP A 19 0.33 -7.96 5.73
N ARG A 20 1.40 -7.52 6.41
CA ARG A 20 2.55 -8.38 6.68
C ARG A 20 2.21 -9.52 7.63
N GLN A 21 1.38 -9.24 8.65
CA GLN A 21 1.00 -10.22 9.65
C GLN A 21 -0.43 -9.93 10.12
N SER A 22 -1.31 -10.91 9.95
CA SER A 22 -2.66 -10.89 10.50
C SER A 22 -3.12 -12.30 10.86
N PRO A 23 -4.07 -12.44 11.80
CA PRO A 23 -4.66 -11.37 12.62
C PRO A 23 -3.73 -10.87 13.75
N LEU A 24 -3.93 -9.64 14.22
CA LEU A 24 -3.15 -9.01 15.31
C LEU A 24 -4.03 -8.30 16.34
N ILE A 25 -3.62 -8.26 17.60
CA ILE A 25 -4.21 -7.35 18.61
C ILE A 25 -3.61 -5.94 18.51
N ALA A 26 -4.29 -4.95 19.10
CA ALA A 26 -3.84 -3.55 19.05
C ALA A 26 -2.43 -3.38 19.62
N GLU A 27 -2.10 -4.09 20.71
CA GLU A 27 -0.81 -4.03 21.38
C GLU A 27 0.34 -4.54 20.48
N GLN A 28 0.06 -5.56 19.66
CA GLN A 28 1.03 -6.07 18.68
C GLN A 28 1.27 -5.06 17.55
N ILE A 29 0.21 -4.40 17.09
CA ILE A 29 0.31 -3.35 16.07
C ILE A 29 1.16 -2.18 16.60
N VAL A 30 0.87 -1.72 17.82
CA VAL A 30 1.66 -0.68 18.50
C VAL A 30 3.13 -1.08 18.57
N SER A 31 3.43 -2.27 19.11
CA SER A 31 4.81 -2.75 19.27
C SER A 31 5.59 -2.79 17.95
N GLN A 32 4.95 -3.19 16.84
CA GLN A 32 5.62 -3.23 15.54
C GLN A 32 5.87 -1.83 14.96
N LEU A 33 5.05 -0.84 15.32
CA LEU A 33 5.20 0.55 14.87
C LEU A 33 6.17 1.35 15.72
N SER A 34 6.24 1.11 17.04
CA SER A 34 7.14 1.83 17.95
C SER A 34 8.62 1.74 17.53
N ASN A 35 9.00 0.67 16.83
CA ASN A 35 10.35 0.49 16.29
C ASN A 35 10.66 1.38 15.07
N LYS A 36 9.65 2.05 14.50
CA LYS A 36 9.75 2.83 13.26
C LYS A 36 9.19 4.24 13.39
N ILE A 37 8.21 4.44 14.26
CA ILE A 37 7.43 5.68 14.38
C ILE A 37 7.07 5.92 15.84
N GLU A 38 7.30 7.14 16.31
CA GLU A 38 6.99 7.57 17.68
C GLU A 38 5.52 7.99 17.84
N TRP A 39 4.59 7.04 17.63
CA TRP A 39 3.18 7.26 17.93
C TRP A 39 2.81 6.74 19.31
N SER A 40 1.99 7.51 20.02
CA SER A 40 1.34 7.01 21.24
C SER A 40 0.37 5.87 20.92
N ASP A 41 0.14 4.97 21.87
CA ASP A 41 -0.88 3.92 21.78
C ASP A 41 -2.25 4.48 21.40
N GLN A 42 -2.61 5.65 21.93
CA GLN A 42 -3.88 6.31 21.64
C GLN A 42 -3.97 6.75 20.16
N THR A 43 -2.86 7.21 19.59
CA THR A 43 -2.76 7.56 18.17
C THR A 43 -2.96 6.33 17.30
N VAL A 44 -2.29 5.23 17.61
CA VAL A 44 -2.44 3.95 16.88
C VAL A 44 -3.89 3.46 16.96
N ARG A 45 -4.50 3.44 18.15
CA ARG A 45 -5.92 3.06 18.32
C ARG A 45 -6.86 3.98 17.55
N THR A 46 -6.54 5.26 17.45
CA THR A 46 -7.31 6.22 16.64
C THR A 46 -7.26 5.83 15.16
N PHE A 47 -6.09 5.46 14.62
CA PHE A 47 -5.97 5.02 13.23
C PHE A 47 -6.66 3.68 12.98
N ILE A 48 -6.54 2.70 13.89
CA ILE A 48 -7.29 1.44 13.83
C ILE A 48 -8.80 1.71 13.74
N ASN A 49 -9.34 2.58 14.59
CA ASN A 49 -10.76 2.95 14.56
C ASN A 49 -11.18 3.64 13.26
N ARG A 50 -10.33 4.47 12.67
CA ARG A 50 -10.60 5.09 11.36
C ARG A 50 -10.60 4.06 10.24
N LEU A 51 -9.65 3.12 10.24
CA LEU A 51 -9.59 2.01 9.28
C LEU A 51 -10.81 1.09 9.37
N LEU A 52 -11.29 0.80 10.58
CA LEU A 52 -12.54 0.08 10.80
C LEU A 52 -13.75 0.82 10.21
N LYS A 53 -13.87 2.13 10.47
CA LYS A 53 -14.95 2.96 9.90
C LYS A 53 -14.92 2.98 8.37
N LYS A 54 -13.72 2.95 7.79
CA LYS A 54 -13.50 2.87 6.35
C LYS A 54 -13.73 1.47 5.78
N LYS A 55 -13.94 0.45 6.62
CA LYS A 55 -14.02 -0.97 6.24
C LYS A 55 -12.75 -1.46 5.52
N ALA A 56 -11.60 -0.87 5.85
CA ALA A 56 -10.29 -1.33 5.36
C ALA A 56 -9.79 -2.54 6.17
N ILE A 57 -10.18 -2.62 7.44
CA ILE A 57 -9.88 -3.74 8.34
C ILE A 57 -11.17 -4.21 9.02
N GLY A 58 -11.16 -5.47 9.44
CA GLY A 58 -12.19 -6.09 10.26
C GLY A 58 -11.62 -6.45 11.62
N PHE A 59 -12.49 -6.93 12.51
CA PHE A 59 -12.05 -7.51 13.78
C PHE A 59 -12.88 -8.74 14.13
N GLU A 60 -12.25 -9.63 14.89
CA GLU A 60 -12.91 -10.74 15.57
C GLU A 60 -12.64 -10.62 17.07
N LYS A 61 -13.64 -10.96 17.90
CA LYS A 61 -13.48 -10.95 19.34
C LYS A 61 -12.84 -12.27 19.78
N SER A 62 -11.68 -12.20 20.43
CA SER A 62 -10.99 -13.34 21.01
C SER A 62 -10.79 -13.12 22.50
N GLY A 63 -11.70 -13.70 23.30
CA GLY A 63 -11.75 -13.49 24.75
C GLY A 63 -11.96 -12.01 25.13
N ARG A 64 -10.94 -11.41 25.75
CA ARG A 64 -10.93 -9.99 26.16
C ARG A 64 -10.30 -9.05 25.11
N SER A 65 -9.76 -9.60 24.03
CA SER A 65 -9.03 -8.86 23.01
C SER A 65 -9.78 -8.84 21.67
N TYR A 66 -9.42 -7.88 20.83
CA TYR A 66 -9.88 -7.81 19.44
C TYR A 66 -8.72 -8.14 18.51
N LEU A 67 -8.95 -9.08 17.60
CA LEU A 67 -8.03 -9.50 16.57
C LEU A 67 -8.39 -8.80 15.26
N TYR A 68 -7.53 -7.91 14.78
CA TYR A 68 -7.71 -7.14 13.57
C TYR A 68 -7.10 -7.84 12.35
N PHE A 69 -7.79 -7.79 11.23
CA PHE A 69 -7.37 -8.41 9.96
C PHE A 69 -7.76 -7.53 8.76
N PRO A 70 -7.05 -7.61 7.62
CA PRO A 70 -7.34 -6.76 6.47
C PRO A 70 -8.62 -7.23 5.77
N LEU A 71 -9.46 -6.28 5.35
CA LEU A 71 -10.59 -6.53 4.45
C LEU A 71 -10.29 -6.16 2.99
N VAL A 72 -9.11 -5.58 2.77
CA VAL A 72 -8.65 -5.10 1.46
C VAL A 72 -7.28 -5.67 1.15
N CYS A 73 -7.06 -6.03 -0.12
CA CYS A 73 -5.79 -6.58 -0.58
C CYS A 73 -4.76 -5.46 -0.79
N GLU A 74 -3.54 -5.65 -0.28
CA GLU A 74 -2.42 -4.70 -0.45
C GLU A 74 -2.18 -4.35 -1.92
N LYS A 75 -2.09 -5.38 -2.78
CA LYS A 75 -1.82 -5.20 -4.22
C LYS A 75 -2.90 -4.35 -4.90
N GLU A 76 -4.16 -4.52 -4.53
CA GLU A 76 -5.27 -3.75 -5.09
C GLU A 76 -5.28 -2.32 -4.59
N CYS A 77 -5.03 -2.11 -3.30
CA CYS A 77 -4.89 -0.80 -2.69
C CYS A 77 -3.74 -0.01 -3.31
N VAL A 78 -2.54 -0.62 -3.43
CA VAL A 78 -1.38 0.00 -4.09
C VAL A 78 -1.73 0.37 -5.52
N ARG A 79 -2.33 -0.54 -6.29
CA ARG A 79 -2.73 -0.27 -7.69
C ARG A 79 -3.69 0.91 -7.78
N PHE A 80 -4.69 0.97 -6.91
CA PHE A 80 -5.66 2.05 -6.88
C PHE A 80 -5.02 3.40 -6.53
N GLU A 81 -4.20 3.44 -5.48
CA GLU A 81 -3.50 4.66 -5.08
C GLU A 81 -2.48 5.11 -6.13
N SER A 82 -1.74 4.20 -6.77
CA SER A 82 -0.84 4.55 -7.88
C SER A 82 -1.58 5.18 -9.05
N GLN A 83 -2.75 4.66 -9.43
CA GLN A 83 -3.57 5.24 -10.50
C GLN A 83 -4.14 6.62 -10.11
N SER A 84 -4.61 6.76 -8.87
CA SER A 84 -5.10 8.01 -8.31
C SER A 84 -4.00 9.08 -8.30
N PHE A 85 -2.82 8.71 -7.82
CA PHE A 85 -1.63 9.56 -7.78
C PHE A 85 -1.18 9.97 -9.18
N LEU A 86 -1.05 9.03 -10.10
CA LEU A 86 -0.68 9.28 -11.49
C LEU A 86 -1.63 10.30 -12.14
N LYS A 87 -2.94 10.12 -11.95
CA LYS A 87 -3.95 11.04 -12.50
C LYS A 87 -3.87 12.43 -11.87
N ARG A 88 -3.64 12.52 -10.56
CA ARG A 88 -3.66 13.77 -9.80
C ARG A 88 -2.38 14.61 -9.96
N VAL A 89 -1.22 13.96 -10.03
CA VAL A 89 0.09 14.64 -9.98
C VAL A 89 0.73 14.74 -11.36
N PHE A 90 0.51 13.75 -12.22
CA PHE A 90 1.13 13.67 -13.55
C PHE A 90 0.10 13.77 -14.68
N ASN A 91 -1.15 14.15 -14.37
CA ASN A 91 -2.26 14.24 -15.33
C ASN A 91 -2.46 12.96 -16.18
N GLY A 92 -2.07 11.79 -15.64
CA GLY A 92 -2.16 10.50 -16.36
C GLY A 92 -0.94 10.15 -17.21
N ALA A 93 0.09 11.02 -17.30
CA ALA A 93 1.30 10.78 -18.07
C ALA A 93 2.26 9.82 -17.33
N ALA A 94 2.08 8.52 -17.57
CA ALA A 94 2.87 7.46 -16.93
C ALA A 94 4.33 7.46 -17.36
N ASP A 95 4.61 7.83 -18.60
CA ASP A 95 5.94 8.00 -19.17
C ASP A 95 6.73 9.08 -18.42
N ILE A 96 6.13 10.25 -18.18
CA ILE A 96 6.78 11.34 -17.42
C ILE A 96 7.07 10.91 -15.98
N MET A 97 6.12 10.24 -15.31
CA MET A 97 6.32 9.72 -13.97
C MET A 97 7.53 8.77 -13.90
N VAL A 98 7.63 7.84 -14.86
CA VAL A 98 8.73 6.87 -14.91
C VAL A 98 10.05 7.57 -15.20
N THR A 99 10.11 8.46 -16.19
CA THR A 99 11.35 9.18 -16.53
C THR A 99 11.88 9.98 -15.35
N ASN A 100 11.03 10.78 -14.69
CA ASN A 100 11.45 11.56 -13.52
C ASN A 100 11.96 10.66 -12.38
N PHE A 101 11.34 9.48 -12.18
CA PHE A 101 11.79 8.56 -11.15
C PHE A 101 13.15 7.94 -11.47
N LEU A 102 13.41 7.64 -12.75
CA LEU A 102 14.69 7.07 -13.20
C LEU A 102 15.83 8.09 -13.17
N GLU A 103 15.54 9.38 -13.39
CA GLU A 103 16.54 10.45 -13.30
C GLU A 103 17.05 10.67 -11.87
N GLU A 104 16.19 10.46 -10.86
CA GLU A 104 16.48 10.71 -9.44
C GLU A 104 16.90 9.45 -8.66
N THR A 105 16.90 8.27 -9.30
CA THR A 105 17.16 6.98 -8.62
C THR A 105 18.41 6.30 -9.17
N ASP A 106 19.36 6.00 -8.29
CA ASP A 106 20.47 5.11 -8.62
C ASP A 106 19.97 3.67 -8.72
N LEU A 107 20.03 3.11 -9.94
CA LEU A 107 19.68 1.72 -10.20
C LEU A 107 20.93 0.86 -10.38
N SER A 108 20.92 -0.31 -9.75
CA SER A 108 21.90 -1.36 -10.04
C SER A 108 21.68 -1.93 -11.44
N GLN A 109 22.73 -2.53 -12.01
CA GLN A 109 22.65 -3.19 -13.32
C GLN A 109 21.51 -4.23 -13.38
N GLN A 110 21.34 -5.02 -12.31
CA GLN A 110 20.27 -6.00 -12.22
C GLN A 110 18.87 -5.36 -12.28
N GLN A 111 18.68 -4.20 -11.64
CA GLN A 111 17.40 -3.49 -11.69
C GLN A 111 17.13 -2.92 -13.09
N ILE A 112 18.16 -2.41 -13.77
CA ILE A 112 18.07 -1.94 -15.15
C ILE A 112 17.66 -3.08 -16.08
N ASP A 113 18.33 -4.23 -15.98
CA ASP A 113 18.04 -5.40 -16.82
C ASP A 113 16.60 -5.90 -16.63
N ASN A 114 16.13 -5.97 -15.37
CA ASN A 114 14.74 -6.33 -15.05
C ASN A 114 13.72 -5.34 -15.65
N LEU A 115 13.99 -4.03 -15.57
CA LEU A 115 13.12 -3.00 -16.18
C LEU A 115 13.10 -3.15 -17.71
N HIS A 116 14.25 -3.43 -18.31
CA HIS A 116 14.38 -3.62 -19.75
C HIS A 116 13.57 -4.84 -20.24
N GLU A 117 13.57 -5.93 -19.46
CA GLU A 117 12.75 -7.11 -19.73
C GLU A 117 11.25 -6.79 -19.66
N ILE A 118 10.80 -6.08 -18.61
CA ILE A 118 9.40 -5.67 -18.45
C ILE A 118 8.93 -4.81 -19.63
N LEU A 119 9.75 -3.84 -20.07
CA LEU A 119 9.43 -2.97 -21.21
C LEU A 119 9.38 -3.75 -22.54
N THR A 120 10.30 -4.70 -22.72
CA THR A 120 10.34 -5.55 -23.91
C THR A 120 9.10 -6.43 -23.99
N GLU A 121 8.70 -7.04 -22.87
CA GLU A 121 7.51 -7.87 -22.79
C GLU A 121 6.23 -7.07 -23.04
N LYS A 122 6.13 -5.86 -22.48
CA LYS A 122 5.01 -4.94 -22.78
C LYS A 122 4.91 -4.60 -24.28
N ARG A 123 6.05 -4.43 -24.96
CA ARG A 123 6.07 -4.17 -26.41
C ARG A 123 5.52 -5.36 -27.19
N ARG A 124 6.00 -6.58 -26.88
CA ARG A 124 5.50 -7.82 -27.50
C ARG A 124 4.00 -8.02 -27.32
N GLN A 125 3.46 -7.74 -26.12
CA GLN A 125 2.02 -7.83 -25.86
C GLN A 125 1.20 -6.83 -26.68
N LYS A 126 1.77 -5.68 -27.03
CA LYS A 126 1.12 -4.67 -27.88
C LYS A 126 1.16 -5.07 -29.35
N ASP A 127 2.25 -5.68 -29.79
CA ASP A 127 2.44 -6.15 -31.16
C ASP A 127 1.59 -7.41 -31.47
N ASN A 128 1.38 -8.30 -30.47
CA ASN A 128 0.54 -9.49 -30.60
C ASN A 128 -0.98 -9.22 -30.43
N GLY A 129 -1.35 -8.00 -30.05
CA GLY A 129 -2.74 -7.56 -29.86
C GLY A 129 -3.27 -6.66 -30.97
N THR A 130 -2.53 -6.53 -32.09
CA THR A 130 -2.91 -5.85 -33.33
C THR A 130 -3.13 -6.88 -34.42
#